data_AF-A0A0B2RTL3-F1
#
_entry.id   AF-A0A0B2RTL3-F1
#
_cell.length_a   1.000
_cell.length_b   1.000
_cell.length_c   1.000
_cell.angle_alpha   90.00
_cell.angle_beta   90.00
_cell.angle_gamma   90.00
#
_symmetry.space_group_name_H-M   'P 1'
#
loop_
_entity.id
_entity.type
_entity.pdbx_description
1 polymer ?
#
loop_
_entity_poly.entity_id
_entity_poly.type
_entity_poly.pdbx_seq_one_letter_code
_entity_poly.pdbx_strand_id
1 'polypeptide(L)'
;WAELFKIHARSTKVLDHIIPPANGTGMVPSTEEERELWSTLDATVLSWIYATISSDLLHTIIEPDSTAMEAWDRLRDIFQDNQHSRDVALEQEFSATSMENFPNVSSYCQRLKSLANQLKNVGAPVSNSRLVLQLVEGLTQPYRGVGMLIRQSNPLPPFYKARSMLTLEEAGMAKEHSKGKNGVQHS
;
A
#
# COMPACT_ATOMS: atom_id res chain seq x y z
N TRP A 1 5.54 0.02 -7.77
CA TRP A 1 6.19 0.19 -9.08
C TRP A 1 6.77 1.59 -9.23
N ALA A 2 5.94 2.65 -9.27
CA ALA A 2 6.42 4.03 -9.51
C ALA A 2 7.57 4.49 -8.60
N GLU A 3 7.52 4.20 -7.28
CA GLU A 3 8.63 4.54 -6.36
C GLU A 3 9.93 3.78 -6.67
N LEU A 4 9.85 2.50 -7.05
CA LEU A 4 11.02 1.73 -7.46
C LEU A 4 11.60 2.27 -8.78
N PHE A 5 10.74 2.65 -9.72
CA PHE A 5 11.15 3.25 -10.99
C PHE A 5 11.87 4.59 -10.76
N LYS A 6 11.33 5.47 -9.91
CA LYS A 6 11.99 6.74 -9.51
C LYS A 6 13.34 6.50 -8.85
N ILE A 7 13.45 5.47 -7.99
CA ILE A 7 14.73 5.10 -7.37
C ILE A 7 15.74 4.67 -8.44
N HIS A 8 15.31 3.85 -9.41
CA HIS A 8 16.16 3.41 -10.51
C HIS A 8 16.62 4.60 -11.37
N ALA A 9 15.70 5.44 -11.85
CA ALA A 9 16.02 6.63 -12.64
C ALA A 9 16.95 7.61 -11.91
N ARG A 10 16.79 7.75 -10.59
CA ARG A 10 17.72 8.54 -9.76
C ARG A 10 19.11 7.90 -9.70
N SER A 11 19.20 6.58 -9.53
CA SER A 11 20.48 5.86 -9.47
C SER A 11 21.27 5.94 -10.78
N THR A 12 20.56 6.05 -11.91
CA THR A 12 21.13 6.16 -13.26
C THR A 12 21.25 7.60 -13.77
N LYS A 13 20.89 8.59 -12.94
CA LYS A 13 20.98 10.05 -13.23
C LYS A 13 20.11 10.50 -14.43
N VAL A 14 18.96 9.88 -14.63
CA VAL A 14 18.00 10.21 -15.71
C VAL A 14 16.62 10.61 -15.16
N LEU A 15 16.55 11.00 -13.88
CA LEU A 15 15.30 11.37 -13.22
C LEU A 15 14.59 12.54 -13.93
N ASP A 16 15.36 13.45 -14.54
CA ASP A 16 14.87 14.63 -15.22
C ASP A 16 14.05 14.31 -16.49
N HIS A 17 14.14 13.08 -17.02
CA HIS A 17 13.32 12.61 -18.14
C HIS A 17 11.87 12.26 -17.75
N ILE A 18 11.58 12.12 -16.46
CA ILE A 18 10.24 11.75 -15.96
C ILE A 18 9.70 12.71 -14.90
N ILE A 19 10.56 13.55 -14.31
CA ILE A 19 10.18 14.55 -13.32
C ILE A 19 10.97 15.83 -13.62
N PRO A 20 10.30 16.95 -13.94
CA PRO A 20 10.97 18.22 -14.14
C PRO A 20 11.73 18.65 -12.87
N PRO A 21 12.96 19.18 -12.99
CA PRO A 21 13.72 19.66 -11.85
C PRO A 21 13.05 20.89 -11.22
N ALA A 22 12.93 20.89 -9.90
CA ALA A 22 12.15 21.88 -9.13
C ALA A 22 12.59 23.34 -9.31
N ASN A 23 13.84 23.58 -9.76
CA ASN A 23 14.43 24.92 -9.89
C ASN A 23 14.59 25.38 -11.35
N GLY A 24 14.05 24.64 -12.33
CA GLY A 24 14.27 24.93 -13.75
C GLY A 24 15.72 24.74 -14.23
N THR A 25 16.61 24.26 -13.35
CA THR A 25 18.02 23.92 -13.65
C THR A 25 18.16 22.56 -14.32
N GLY A 26 17.17 22.16 -15.13
CA GLY A 26 17.31 20.97 -15.95
C GLY A 26 18.43 21.18 -16.94
N MET A 27 19.12 20.09 -17.28
CA MET A 27 20.10 20.09 -18.36
C MET A 27 19.35 20.38 -19.66
N VAL A 28 19.17 21.66 -20.00
CA VAL A 28 18.71 22.08 -21.32
C VAL A 28 19.88 21.81 -22.25
N PRO A 29 19.79 20.80 -23.14
CA PRO A 29 20.90 20.46 -24.01
C PRO A 29 21.21 21.66 -24.92
N SER A 30 22.44 22.15 -24.87
CA SER A 30 22.87 23.38 -25.54
C SER A 30 23.72 23.10 -26.77
N THR A 31 24.44 21.97 -26.77
CA THR A 31 25.23 21.49 -27.91
C THR A 31 24.50 20.35 -28.63
N GLU A 32 24.93 20.04 -29.87
CA GLU A 32 24.37 18.91 -30.62
C GLU A 32 24.67 17.57 -29.92
N GLU A 33 25.88 17.39 -29.39
CA GLU A 33 26.29 16.20 -28.64
C GLU A 33 25.42 15.99 -27.39
N GLU A 34 25.10 17.08 -26.67
CA GLU A 34 24.19 17.03 -25.51
C GLU A 34 22.77 16.65 -25.92
N ARG A 35 22.29 17.13 -27.08
CA ARG A 35 20.96 16.80 -27.61
C ARG A 35 20.85 15.34 -28.03
N GLU A 36 21.85 14.81 -28.72
CA GLU A 36 21.88 13.40 -29.13
C GLU A 36 21.94 12.48 -27.91
N LEU A 37 22.75 12.83 -26.92
CA LEU A 37 22.80 12.10 -25.64
C LEU A 37 21.45 12.15 -24.93
N TRP A 38 20.82 13.32 -24.84
CA TRP A 38 19.49 13.48 -24.24
C TRP A 38 18.46 12.59 -24.94
N SER A 39 18.42 12.62 -26.28
CA SER A 39 17.49 11.77 -27.05
C SER A 39 17.74 10.27 -26.81
N THR A 40 19.00 9.87 -26.68
CA THR A 40 19.37 8.47 -26.42
C THR A 40 18.93 8.03 -25.03
N LEU A 41 19.15 8.88 -24.02
CA LEU A 41 18.72 8.62 -22.64
C LEU A 41 17.19 8.60 -22.54
N ASP A 42 16.50 9.51 -23.22
CA ASP A 42 15.03 9.57 -23.26
C ASP A 42 14.45 8.27 -23.81
N ALA A 43 14.93 7.81 -24.97
CA ALA A 43 14.51 6.56 -25.58
C ALA A 43 14.81 5.34 -24.68
N THR A 44 15.93 5.38 -23.94
CA THR A 44 16.30 4.33 -22.98
C THR A 44 15.31 4.28 -21.81
N VAL A 45 14.98 5.43 -21.22
CA VAL A 45 14.02 5.51 -20.12
C VAL A 45 12.62 5.11 -20.57
N LEU A 46 12.20 5.55 -21.76
CA LEU A 46 10.92 5.17 -22.36
C LEU A 46 10.82 3.64 -22.54
N SER A 47 11.88 3.02 -23.05
CA SER A 47 11.96 1.55 -23.17
C SER A 47 11.82 0.85 -21.82
N TRP A 48 12.44 1.38 -20.76
CA TRP A 48 12.26 0.83 -19.40
C TRP A 48 10.83 0.96 -18.89
N ILE A 49 10.14 2.07 -19.15
CA ILE A 49 8.73 2.24 -18.80
C ILE A 49 7.92 1.13 -19.47
N TYR A 50 8.02 1.01 -20.79
CA TYR A 50 7.26 0.03 -21.56
C TYR A 50 7.57 -1.42 -21.19
N ALA A 51 8.82 -1.74 -20.85
CA ALA A 51 9.23 -3.09 -20.47
C ALA A 51 8.79 -3.51 -19.05
N THR A 52 8.44 -2.56 -18.18
CA THR A 52 8.19 -2.84 -16.75
C THR A 52 6.74 -2.67 -16.31
N ILE A 53 5.87 -2.19 -17.20
CA ILE A 53 4.41 -2.14 -16.99
C ILE A 53 3.72 -3.38 -17.59
N SER A 54 2.45 -3.60 -17.23
CA SER A 54 1.63 -4.65 -17.83
C SER A 54 1.28 -4.34 -19.29
N SER A 55 1.05 -5.37 -20.11
CA SER A 55 0.65 -5.23 -21.52
C SER A 55 -0.55 -4.29 -21.71
N ASP A 56 -1.56 -4.38 -20.83
CA ASP A 56 -2.75 -3.53 -20.91
C ASP A 56 -2.42 -2.05 -20.75
N LEU A 57 -1.52 -1.72 -19.82
CA LEU A 57 -1.06 -0.35 -19.62
C LEU A 57 -0.22 0.13 -20.80
N LEU A 58 0.65 -0.72 -21.33
CA LEU A 58 1.43 -0.41 -22.53
C LEU A 58 0.54 -0.03 -23.70
N HIS A 59 -0.45 -0.86 -24.02
CA HIS A 59 -1.41 -0.58 -25.11
C HIS A 59 -2.24 0.68 -24.87
N THR A 60 -2.41 1.08 -23.61
CA THR A 60 -3.16 2.29 -23.26
C THR A 60 -2.33 3.57 -23.45
N ILE A 61 -1.01 3.53 -23.18
CA ILE A 61 -0.18 4.75 -23.15
C ILE A 61 0.76 4.91 -24.35
N ILE A 62 0.98 3.86 -25.14
CA ILE A 62 1.95 3.87 -26.23
C ILE A 62 1.48 4.77 -27.37
N GLU A 63 2.30 5.75 -27.73
CA GLU A 63 2.05 6.67 -28.84
C GLU A 63 3.30 6.82 -29.71
N PRO A 64 3.14 7.10 -31.03
CA PRO A 64 4.25 7.46 -31.90
C PRO A 64 5.01 8.68 -31.37
N ASP A 65 6.32 8.66 -31.48
CA ASP A 65 7.22 9.79 -31.13
C ASP A 65 7.06 10.32 -29.70
N SER A 66 6.51 9.51 -28.78
CA SER A 66 6.36 9.89 -27.37
C SER A 66 7.72 9.95 -26.68
N THR A 67 7.88 10.95 -25.82
CA THR A 67 9.00 11.04 -24.87
C THR A 67 8.74 10.19 -23.62
N ALA A 68 9.81 9.92 -22.86
CA ALA A 68 9.69 9.29 -21.54
C ALA A 68 8.79 10.08 -20.58
N MET A 69 8.85 11.41 -20.64
CA MET A 69 8.06 12.33 -19.82
C MET A 69 6.56 12.19 -20.11
N GLU A 70 6.18 12.20 -21.39
CA GLU A 70 4.78 12.08 -21.81
C GLU A 70 4.21 10.71 -21.43
N ALA A 71 4.97 9.63 -21.65
CA ALA A 71 4.55 8.29 -21.24
C ALA A 71 4.37 8.18 -19.71
N TRP A 72 5.29 8.79 -18.94
CA TRP A 72 5.19 8.87 -17.49
C TRP A 72 3.98 9.67 -17.03
N ASP A 73 3.68 10.78 -17.69
CA ASP A 73 2.54 11.64 -17.38
C ASP A 73 1.21 10.97 -17.71
N ARG A 74 1.08 10.29 -18.86
CA ARG A 74 -0.11 9.47 -19.16
C ARG A 74 -0.33 8.38 -18.11
N LEU A 75 0.74 7.69 -17.66
CA LEU A 75 0.63 6.72 -16.56
C LEU A 75 0.14 7.40 -15.28
N ARG A 76 0.74 8.54 -14.91
CA ARG A 76 0.35 9.30 -13.73
C ARG A 76 -1.12 9.69 -13.80
N ASP A 77 -1.59 10.18 -14.92
CA ASP A 77 -2.96 10.64 -15.12
C ASP A 77 -3.94 9.45 -15.03
N ILE A 78 -3.65 8.30 -15.64
CA ILE A 78 -4.44 7.07 -15.47
C ILE A 78 -4.52 6.65 -13.99
N PHE A 79 -3.42 6.77 -13.25
CA PHE A 79 -3.40 6.43 -11.83
C PHE A 79 -4.10 7.48 -10.96
N GLN A 80 -4.08 8.76 -11.35
CA GLN A 80 -4.76 9.87 -10.67
C GLN A 80 -6.27 9.85 -10.93
N ASP A 81 -6.71 9.65 -12.17
CA ASP A 81 -8.12 9.52 -12.53
C ASP A 81 -8.77 8.33 -11.79
N ASN A 82 -8.02 7.24 -11.65
CA ASN A 82 -8.48 6.08 -10.89
C ASN A 82 -8.23 6.21 -9.37
N GLN A 83 -7.54 7.26 -8.91
CA GLN A 83 -7.17 7.41 -7.49
C GLN A 83 -8.42 7.48 -6.61
N HIS A 84 -9.40 8.29 -7.00
CA HIS A 84 -10.63 8.45 -6.22
C HIS A 84 -11.44 7.14 -6.17
N SER A 85 -11.63 6.47 -7.31
CA SER A 85 -12.32 5.19 -7.37
C SER A 85 -11.62 4.11 -6.54
N ARG A 86 -10.29 4.09 -6.54
CA ARG A 86 -9.48 3.16 -5.73
C ARG A 86 -9.54 3.49 -4.25
N ASP A 87 -9.51 4.76 -3.88
CA ASP A 87 -9.73 5.21 -2.50
C ASP A 87 -11.09 4.72 -1.98
N VAL A 88 -12.17 5.02 -2.72
CA VAL A 88 -13.53 4.57 -2.36
C VAL A 88 -13.60 3.05 -2.21
N ALA A 89 -13.06 2.28 -3.16
CA ALA A 89 -13.08 0.82 -3.10
C ALA A 89 -12.28 0.28 -1.90
N LEU A 90 -11.08 0.81 -1.64
CA LEU A 90 -10.24 0.41 -0.51
C LEU A 90 -10.86 0.80 0.83
N GLU A 91 -11.54 1.95 0.90
CA GLU A 91 -12.22 2.46 2.08
C GLU A 91 -13.44 1.59 2.44
N GLN A 92 -14.21 1.18 1.42
CA GLN A 92 -15.30 0.22 1.57
C GLN A 92 -14.77 -1.13 2.07
N GLU A 93 -13.71 -1.64 1.46
CA GLU A 93 -13.12 -2.90 1.88
C GLU A 93 -12.55 -2.83 3.30
N PHE A 94 -11.86 -1.73 3.63
CA PHE A 94 -11.34 -1.49 4.98
C PHE A 94 -12.46 -1.51 6.03
N SER A 95 -13.58 -0.85 5.74
CA SER A 95 -14.72 -0.75 6.64
C SER A 95 -15.50 -2.06 6.75
N ALA A 96 -15.57 -2.86 5.68
CA ALA A 96 -16.21 -4.17 5.65
C ALA A 96 -15.31 -5.32 6.19
N THR A 97 -14.03 -5.06 6.45
CA THR A 97 -13.09 -6.08 6.92
C THR A 97 -13.45 -6.51 8.35
N SER A 98 -13.91 -7.75 8.46
CA SER A 98 -14.34 -8.41 9.71
C SER A 98 -13.47 -9.64 9.98
N MET A 99 -13.16 -9.89 11.26
CA MET A 99 -12.32 -11.00 11.70
C MET A 99 -12.92 -12.37 11.32
N GLU A 100 -14.23 -12.47 11.15
CA GLU A 100 -14.92 -13.71 10.78
C GLU A 100 -14.43 -14.30 9.43
N ASN A 101 -13.90 -13.45 8.56
CA ASN A 101 -13.38 -13.83 7.25
C ASN A 101 -11.92 -14.34 7.29
N PHE A 102 -11.34 -14.46 8.49
CA PHE A 102 -9.93 -14.83 8.68
C PHE A 102 -9.78 -15.98 9.68
N PRO A 103 -8.79 -16.86 9.48
CA PRO A 103 -8.61 -18.03 10.33
C PRO A 103 -8.05 -17.71 11.74
N ASN A 104 -7.43 -16.54 11.93
CA ASN A 104 -6.82 -16.14 13.19
C ASN A 104 -6.60 -14.61 13.26
N VAL A 105 -6.27 -14.12 14.46
CA VAL A 105 -6.01 -12.68 14.73
C VAL A 105 -4.91 -12.12 13.85
N SER A 106 -3.84 -12.89 13.63
CA SER A 106 -2.67 -12.43 12.88
C SER A 106 -3.03 -12.10 11.43
N SER A 107 -3.74 -13.01 10.75
CA SER A 107 -4.21 -12.83 9.38
C SER A 107 -5.17 -11.64 9.24
N TYR A 108 -6.11 -11.49 10.18
CA TYR A 108 -7.03 -10.35 10.22
C TYR A 108 -6.29 -9.01 10.39
N CYS A 109 -5.38 -8.92 11.37
CA CYS A 109 -4.59 -7.71 11.61
C CYS A 109 -3.68 -7.36 10.43
N GLN A 110 -3.12 -8.39 9.77
CA GLN A 110 -2.31 -8.20 8.56
C GLN A 110 -3.14 -7.64 7.41
N ARG A 111 -4.39 -8.11 7.21
CA ARG A 111 -5.27 -7.55 6.17
C ARG A 111 -5.59 -6.09 6.43
N LEU A 112 -6.02 -5.73 7.64
CA LEU A 112 -6.29 -4.33 8.01
C LEU A 112 -5.06 -3.43 7.81
N LYS A 113 -3.87 -3.91 8.22
CA LYS A 113 -2.64 -3.14 8.03
C LYS A 113 -2.28 -2.97 6.55
N SER A 114 -2.50 -4.00 5.75
CA SER A 114 -2.29 -3.95 4.30
C SER A 114 -3.23 -2.93 3.65
N LEU A 115 -4.52 -2.95 3.98
CA LEU A 115 -5.51 -1.99 3.47
C LEU A 115 -5.16 -0.55 3.88
N ALA A 116 -4.79 -0.31 5.13
CA ALA A 116 -4.34 1.01 5.59
C ALA A 116 -3.09 1.51 4.84
N ASN A 117 -2.16 0.61 4.49
CA ASN A 117 -1.00 0.96 3.67
C ASN A 117 -1.39 1.26 2.22
N GLN A 118 -2.35 0.51 1.65
CA GLN A 118 -2.85 0.77 0.30
C GLN A 118 -3.60 2.11 0.22
N LEU A 119 -4.44 2.42 1.21
CA LEU A 119 -5.12 3.71 1.37
C LEU A 119 -4.11 4.87 1.46
N LYS A 120 -3.04 4.71 2.26
CA LYS A 120 -1.93 5.68 2.27
C LYS A 120 -1.29 5.88 0.89
N ASN A 121 -1.12 4.81 0.11
CA ASN A 121 -0.50 4.87 -1.22
C ASN A 121 -1.39 5.58 -2.26
N VAL A 122 -2.70 5.67 -2.03
CA VAL A 122 -3.64 6.44 -2.87
C VAL A 122 -3.99 7.80 -2.25
N GLY A 123 -3.19 8.29 -1.31
CA GLY A 123 -3.35 9.64 -0.74
C GLY A 123 -4.41 9.76 0.37
N ALA A 124 -4.99 8.65 0.84
CA ALA A 124 -6.01 8.61 1.89
C ALA A 124 -5.47 7.94 3.17
N PRO A 125 -4.51 8.52 3.91
CA PRO A 125 -3.90 7.86 5.06
C PRO A 125 -4.90 7.61 6.21
N VAL A 126 -4.92 6.38 6.72
CA VAL A 126 -5.71 6.01 7.90
C VAL A 126 -4.95 6.36 9.18
N SER A 127 -5.59 7.11 10.08
CA SER A 127 -5.02 7.44 11.40
C SER A 127 -4.90 6.20 12.28
N ASN A 128 -3.97 6.20 13.25
CA ASN A 128 -3.84 5.07 14.19
C ASN A 128 -5.15 4.81 14.95
N SER A 129 -5.82 5.88 15.41
CA SER A 129 -7.10 5.77 16.11
C SER A 129 -8.16 5.10 15.25
N ARG A 130 -8.31 5.52 13.99
CA ARG A 130 -9.26 4.91 13.04
C ARG A 130 -8.92 3.44 12.77
N LEU A 131 -7.64 3.13 12.59
CA LEU A 131 -7.17 1.75 12.39
C LEU A 131 -7.48 0.84 13.59
N VAL A 132 -7.31 1.34 14.81
CA VAL A 132 -7.59 0.58 16.04
C VAL A 132 -9.09 0.45 16.28
N LEU A 133 -9.89 1.48 15.96
CA LEU A 133 -11.35 1.39 16.06
C LEU A 133 -11.91 0.35 15.08
N GLN A 134 -11.46 0.36 13.81
CA GLN A 134 -11.84 -0.67 12.83
C GLN A 134 -11.43 -2.06 13.30
N LEU A 135 -10.21 -2.21 13.83
CA LEU A 135 -9.73 -3.48 14.39
C LEU A 135 -10.69 -4.04 15.43
N VAL A 136 -11.09 -3.21 16.40
CA VAL A 136 -11.98 -3.61 17.50
C VAL A 136 -13.41 -3.85 17.04
N GLU A 137 -13.90 -3.10 16.05
CA GLU A 137 -15.25 -3.25 15.50
C GLU A 137 -15.44 -4.58 14.77
N GLY A 138 -14.44 -5.04 14.02
CA GLY A 138 -14.51 -6.32 13.31
C GLY A 138 -14.16 -7.54 14.16
N LEU A 139 -13.94 -7.42 15.48
CA LEU A 139 -13.60 -8.58 16.33
C LEU A 139 -14.79 -9.53 16.50
N THR A 140 -14.52 -10.83 16.46
CA THR A 140 -15.52 -11.85 16.80
C THR A 140 -15.76 -11.95 18.31
N GLN A 141 -16.89 -12.54 18.70
CA GLN A 141 -17.36 -12.63 20.08
C GLN A 141 -16.32 -13.13 21.11
N PRO A 142 -15.45 -14.12 20.82
CA PRO A 142 -14.41 -14.56 21.78
C PRO A 142 -13.44 -13.45 22.21
N TYR A 143 -13.23 -12.43 21.37
CA TYR A 143 -12.30 -11.34 21.63
C TYR A 143 -12.98 -10.09 22.22
N ARG A 144 -14.27 -10.15 22.52
CA ARG A 144 -15.06 -8.98 22.99
C ARG A 144 -14.48 -8.34 24.26
N GLY A 145 -13.97 -9.16 25.20
CA GLY A 145 -13.38 -8.67 26.45
C GLY A 145 -12.16 -7.79 26.21
N VAL A 146 -11.15 -8.33 25.53
CA VAL A 146 -9.94 -7.58 25.16
C VAL A 146 -10.25 -6.40 24.21
N GLY A 147 -11.23 -6.54 23.31
CA GLY A 147 -11.70 -5.46 22.45
C GLY A 147 -12.25 -4.26 23.23
N MET A 148 -13.04 -4.51 24.30
CA MET A 148 -13.54 -3.46 25.19
C MET A 148 -12.39 -2.74 25.93
N LEU A 149 -11.39 -3.47 26.41
CA LEU A 149 -10.22 -2.88 27.07
C LEU A 149 -9.42 -1.97 26.13
N ILE A 150 -9.24 -2.38 24.87
CA ILE A 150 -8.60 -1.56 23.85
C ILE A 150 -9.42 -0.29 23.59
N ARG A 151 -10.74 -0.41 23.44
CA ARG A 151 -11.65 0.73 23.16
C ARG A 151 -11.70 1.75 24.30
N GLN A 152 -11.60 1.30 25.54
CA GLN A 152 -11.62 2.17 26.74
C GLN A 152 -10.27 2.81 27.08
N SER A 153 -9.19 2.39 26.41
CA SER A 153 -7.86 2.96 26.63
C SER A 153 -7.81 4.44 26.19
N ASN A 154 -7.25 5.31 27.05
CA ASN A 154 -7.05 6.73 26.73
C ASN A 154 -5.58 7.13 26.99
N PRO A 155 -4.79 7.46 25.96
CA PRO A 155 -5.15 7.42 24.53
C PRO A 155 -5.33 5.99 24.01
N LEU A 156 -5.99 5.83 22.86
CA LEU A 156 -6.04 4.54 22.16
C LEU A 156 -4.61 4.01 21.93
N PRO A 157 -4.37 2.71 22.15
CA PRO A 157 -3.03 2.16 21.98
C PRO A 157 -2.59 2.24 20.51
N PRO A 158 -1.28 2.23 20.24
CA PRO A 158 -0.79 1.96 18.90
C PRO A 158 -1.28 0.62 18.35
N PHE A 159 -1.53 0.53 17.05
CA PHE A 159 -2.04 -0.70 16.41
C PHE A 159 -1.24 -1.96 16.74
N TYR A 160 0.10 -1.86 16.80
CA TYR A 160 0.95 -3.01 17.13
C TYR A 160 0.69 -3.54 18.54
N LYS A 161 0.37 -2.65 19.50
CA LYS A 161 0.04 -3.01 20.88
C LYS A 161 -1.35 -3.63 20.96
N ALA A 162 -2.33 -3.07 20.26
CA ALA A 162 -3.67 -3.65 20.15
C ALA A 162 -3.63 -5.08 19.57
N ARG A 163 -2.88 -5.29 18.47
CA ARG A 163 -2.62 -6.63 17.92
C ARG A 163 -1.98 -7.56 18.95
N SER A 164 -0.97 -7.09 19.68
CA SER A 164 -0.30 -7.91 20.71
C SER A 164 -1.26 -8.36 21.81
N MET A 165 -2.19 -7.50 22.23
CA MET A 165 -3.21 -7.87 23.23
C MET A 165 -4.15 -8.97 22.70
N LEU A 166 -4.59 -8.86 21.45
CA LEU A 166 -5.43 -9.88 20.80
C LEU A 166 -4.72 -11.22 20.62
N THR A 167 -3.44 -11.20 20.25
CA THR A 167 -2.63 -12.43 20.11
C THR A 167 -2.41 -13.12 21.46
N LEU A 168 -2.26 -12.35 22.56
CA LEU A 168 -2.18 -12.92 23.91
C LEU A 168 -3.49 -13.59 24.30
N GLU A 169 -4.63 -12.98 23.99
CA GLU A 169 -5.96 -13.56 24.23
C GLU A 169 -6.14 -14.88 23.45
N GLU A 170 -5.77 -14.89 22.16
CA GLU A 170 -5.82 -16.09 21.31
C GLU A 170 -4.99 -17.25 21.90
N ALA A 171 -3.78 -16.96 22.37
CA ALA A 171 -2.92 -17.96 23.02
C ALA A 171 -3.50 -18.45 24.37
N GLY A 172 -4.17 -17.58 25.12
CA GLY A 172 -4.89 -17.93 26.35
C GLY A 172 -6.03 -18.91 26.05
N MET A 173 -6.91 -18.56 25.11
CA MET A 173 -8.03 -19.40 24.69
C MET A 173 -7.57 -20.77 24.16
N ALA A 174 -6.47 -20.83 23.41
CA ALA A 174 -5.92 -22.09 22.90
C ALA A 174 -5.45 -23.03 24.04
N LYS A 175 -4.88 -22.47 25.11
CA LYS A 175 -4.46 -23.24 26.30
C LYS A 175 -5.65 -23.75 27.12
N GLU A 176 -6.75 -23.00 27.17
CA GLU A 176 -7.97 -23.46 27.86
C GLU A 176 -8.67 -24.58 27.09
N HIS A 177 -8.74 -24.46 25.76
CA HIS A 177 -9.31 -25.50 24.90
C HIS A 177 -8.54 -26.83 24.98
N SER A 178 -7.22 -26.80 25.12
CA SER A 178 -6.42 -28.03 25.28
C SER A 178 -6.61 -28.69 26.64
N LYS A 179 -6.75 -27.90 27.72
CA LYS A 179 -7.06 -28.42 29.07
C LYS A 179 -8.45 -29.06 29.15
N GLY A 180 -9.45 -28.48 28.51
CA GLY A 180 -10.82 -29.04 28.48
C GLY A 180 -10.90 -30.40 27.78
N LYS A 181 -10.14 -30.62 26.71
CA LYS A 181 -10.10 -31.92 26.00
C LYS A 181 -9.47 -33.04 26.83
N ASN A 182 -8.46 -32.74 27.65
CA ASN A 182 -7.79 -33.72 28.50
C ASN A 182 -8.62 -34.10 29.75
N GLY A 183 -9.51 -33.23 30.23
CA GLY A 183 -10.40 -33.53 31.36
C GLY A 183 -11.54 -34.49 31.02
N VAL A 184 -12.03 -34.48 29.78
CA VAL A 184 -13.17 -35.29 29.32
C VAL A 184 -12.76 -36.74 28.98
N GLN A 185 -11.47 -37.02 28.71
CA GLN A 185 -10.98 -38.38 28.46
C GLN A 185 -10.72 -39.21 29.73
N HIS A 186 -10.80 -38.59 30.91
CA HIS A 186 -10.55 -39.22 32.21
C HIS A 186 -11.82 -39.34 33.08
N SER A 187 -13.01 -39.09 32.53
CA SER A 187 -14.32 -39.33 33.17
C SER A 187 -15.09 -40.39 32.40
#